data_AF-A0A3Q4GJ85-F1
#
_entry.id   AF-A0A3Q4GJ85-F1
#
_cell.length_a   1.000
_cell.length_b   1.000
_cell.length_c   1.000
_cell.angle_alpha   90.00
_cell.angle_beta   90.00
_cell.angle_gamma   90.00
#
_symmetry.space_group_name_H-M   'P 1'
#
loop_
_entity.id
_entity.type
_entity.pdbx_description
1 polymer ?
#
loop_
_entity_poly.entity_id
_entity_poly.type
_entity_poly.pdbx_seq_one_letter_code
_entity_poly.pdbx_strand_id
1 'polypeptide(L)'
;MTSSPVEYTIGGVKIHFPCKAYPSQLAMMNLIVRGLNTGQYCLLESPTGSGKSLALLCSALGWQIILLMYIKHPFACVVSVF
;
A
#
# COMPACT_ATOMS: atom_id res chain seq x y z
N MET A 1 -8.73 17.22 13.10
CA MET A 1 -8.99 15.95 13.82
C MET A 1 -7.87 14.99 13.46
N THR A 2 -6.85 14.87 14.30
CA THR A 2 -5.76 13.90 14.13
C THR A 2 -6.22 12.58 14.74
N SER A 3 -6.85 11.73 13.95
CA SER A 3 -7.12 10.35 14.37
C SER A 3 -5.80 9.63 14.63
N SER A 4 -5.77 8.82 15.69
CA SER A 4 -4.62 7.97 16.01
C SER A 4 -4.27 7.06 14.82
N PRO A 5 -2.98 6.87 14.49
CA PRO A 5 -2.57 5.95 13.45
C PRO A 5 -3.12 4.54 13.69
N VAL A 6 -3.71 3.93 12.66
CA VAL A 6 -4.22 2.56 12.66
C VAL A 6 -3.24 1.68 11.89
N GLU A 7 -2.79 0.59 12.49
CA GLU A 7 -1.94 -0.40 11.83
C GLU A 7 -2.80 -1.48 11.17
N TYR A 8 -2.54 -1.75 9.89
CA TYR A 8 -3.16 -2.81 9.11
C TYR A 8 -2.09 -3.80 8.67
N THR A 9 -2.34 -5.09 8.88
CA THR A 9 -1.44 -6.15 8.36
C THR A 9 -2.07 -6.77 7.13
N ILE A 10 -1.44 -6.58 5.96
CA ILE A 10 -1.95 -7.01 4.66
C ILE A 10 -0.83 -7.76 3.94
N GLY A 11 -1.05 -9.03 3.57
CA GLY A 11 -0.07 -9.86 2.87
C GLY A 11 1.29 -9.98 3.58
N GLY A 12 1.30 -9.93 4.92
CA GLY A 12 2.52 -9.93 5.73
C GLY A 12 3.18 -8.56 5.91
N VAL A 13 2.62 -7.51 5.29
CA VAL A 13 3.11 -6.13 5.39
C VAL A 13 2.32 -5.31 6.39
N LYS A 14 3.03 -4.63 7.28
CA LYS A 14 2.46 -3.67 8.24
C LYS A 14 2.33 -2.30 7.58
N ILE A 15 1.10 -1.83 7.46
CA ILE A 15 0.74 -0.56 6.84
C ILE A 15 0.16 0.34 7.91
N HIS A 16 0.82 1.46 8.15
CA HIS A 16 0.33 2.48 9.08
C HIS A 16 -0.53 3.50 8.32
N PHE A 17 -1.78 3.66 8.75
CA PHE A 17 -2.72 4.59 8.15
C PHE A 17 -3.11 5.68 9.17
N PRO A 18 -3.17 6.97 8.80
CA PRO A 18 -3.45 8.04 9.75
C PRO A 18 -4.91 8.06 10.24
N CYS A 19 -5.81 7.33 9.57
CA CYS A 19 -7.22 7.25 9.89
C CYS A 19 -7.71 5.80 9.75
N LYS A 20 -8.94 5.51 10.16
CA LYS A 20 -9.58 4.23 9.84
C LYS A 20 -9.78 4.12 8.32
N ALA A 21 -9.13 3.16 7.69
CA ALA A 21 -9.23 2.92 6.25
C ALA A 21 -10.64 2.44 5.87
N TYR A 22 -11.14 2.94 4.74
CA TYR A 22 -12.39 2.45 4.16
C TYR A 22 -12.21 1.04 3.56
N PRO A 23 -13.28 0.24 3.46
CA PRO A 23 -13.21 -1.11 2.88
C PRO A 23 -12.60 -1.14 1.47
N SER A 24 -12.91 -0.13 0.64
CA SER A 24 -12.33 0.03 -0.69
C SER A 24 -10.82 0.31 -0.67
N GLN A 25 -10.34 1.07 0.32
CA GLN A 25 -8.92 1.32 0.53
C GLN A 25 -8.20 0.04 0.96
N LEU A 26 -8.79 -0.76 1.85
CA LEU A 26 -8.21 -2.05 2.26
C LEU A 26 -8.11 -3.04 1.09
N ALA A 27 -9.15 -3.12 0.24
CA ALA A 27 -9.11 -3.94 -0.97
C ALA A 27 -7.98 -3.48 -1.92
N MET A 28 -7.81 -2.16 -2.08
CA MET A 28 -6.72 -1.58 -2.85
C MET A 28 -5.35 -1.89 -2.26
N MET A 29 -5.16 -1.70 -0.94
CA MET A 29 -3.90 -2.04 -0.26
C MET A 29 -3.54 -3.52 -0.45
N ASN A 30 -4.53 -4.42 -0.41
CA ASN A 30 -4.31 -5.85 -0.65
C ASN A 30 -3.84 -6.14 -2.07
N LEU A 31 -4.46 -5.53 -3.08
CA LEU A 31 -4.02 -5.66 -4.48
C LEU A 31 -2.62 -5.08 -4.69
N ILE A 32 -2.30 -3.93 -4.08
CA ILE A 32 -0.97 -3.32 -4.14
C ILE A 32 0.08 -4.24 -3.54
N VAL A 33 -0.13 -4.71 -2.30
CA VAL A 33 0.80 -5.61 -1.61
C VAL A 33 0.99 -6.90 -2.40
N ARG A 34 -0.08 -7.48 -2.98
CA ARG A 34 0.03 -8.67 -3.83
C ARG A 34 0.81 -8.40 -5.11
N GLY A 35 0.59 -7.26 -5.77
CA GLY A 35 1.34 -6.83 -6.96
C GLY A 35 2.83 -6.65 -6.65
N LEU A 36 3.13 -5.98 -5.53
CA LEU A 36 4.50 -5.78 -5.06
C LEU A 36 5.20 -7.11 -4.71
N ASN A 37 4.48 -8.05 -4.09
CA ASN A 37 5.04 -9.38 -3.75
C ASN A 37 5.33 -10.23 -4.98
N THR A 38 4.51 -10.08 -6.02
CA THR A 38 4.62 -10.84 -7.27
C THR A 38 5.48 -10.14 -8.32
N GLY A 39 5.93 -8.91 -8.05
CA GLY A 39 6.67 -8.08 -9.01
C GLY A 39 5.85 -7.75 -10.26
N GLN A 40 4.51 -7.76 -10.18
CA GLN A 40 3.62 -7.51 -11.31
C GLN A 40 3.00 -6.10 -11.26
N TYR A 41 2.76 -5.56 -12.45
CA TYR A 41 2.00 -4.32 -12.60
C TYR A 41 0.54 -4.57 -12.26
N CYS A 42 0.01 -3.81 -11.29
CA CYS A 42 -1.39 -3.87 -10.91
C CYS A 42 -2.12 -2.63 -11.42
N LEU A 43 -3.13 -2.81 -12.26
CA LEU A 43 -4.04 -1.75 -12.66
C LEU A 43 -5.19 -1.68 -11.64
N LEU A 44 -5.21 -0.62 -10.85
CA LEU A 44 -6.19 -0.42 -9.79
C LEU A 44 -7.17 0.68 -10.15
N GLU A 45 -8.30 0.29 -10.72
CA GLU A 45 -9.43 1.20 -10.85
C GLU A 45 -10.14 1.32 -9.50
N SER A 46 -10.34 2.57 -9.06
CA SER A 46 -11.18 2.84 -7.89
C SER A 46 -12.02 4.08 -8.16
N PRO A 47 -13.19 4.23 -7.52
CA PRO A 47 -14.04 5.39 -7.69
C PRO A 47 -13.36 6.67 -7.19
N THR A 48 -13.44 7.76 -7.97
CA THR A 48 -12.78 9.06 -7.74
C THR A 48 -13.14 9.62 -6.35
N GLY A 49 -12.16 10.16 -5.62
CA GLY A 49 -12.38 10.81 -4.30
C GLY A 49 -12.12 9.98 -3.03
N SER A 50 -11.74 8.70 -3.14
CA SER A 50 -11.59 7.78 -1.97
C SER A 50 -10.21 7.78 -1.29
N GLY A 51 -9.34 8.78 -1.48
CA GLY A 51 -8.01 8.82 -0.82
C GLY A 51 -7.00 7.78 -1.32
N LYS A 52 -7.04 7.43 -2.62
CA LYS A 52 -6.16 6.43 -3.27
C LYS A 52 -4.68 6.69 -3.03
N SER A 53 -4.25 7.94 -3.19
CA SER A 53 -2.83 8.31 -3.07
C SER A 53 -2.27 8.00 -1.69
N LEU A 54 -3.09 8.17 -0.65
CA LEU A 54 -2.68 7.86 0.72
C LEU A 54 -2.57 6.35 0.95
N ALA A 55 -3.57 5.57 0.50
CA ALA A 55 -3.54 4.11 0.56
C ALA A 55 -2.34 3.54 -0.20
N LEU A 56 -2.03 4.11 -1.36
CA LEU A 56 -0.91 3.74 -2.22
C LEU A 56 0.43 4.03 -1.54
N LEU A 57 0.62 5.25 -1.05
CA LEU A 57 1.85 5.68 -0.40
C LEU A 57 2.10 4.87 0.88
N CYS A 58 1.10 4.71 1.74
CA CYS A 58 1.24 3.92 2.97
C CYS A 58 1.54 2.45 2.69
N SER A 59 0.93 1.86 1.65
CA SER A 59 1.22 0.48 1.25
C SER A 59 2.64 0.32 0.73
N ALA A 60 3.08 1.22 -0.15
CA ALA A 60 4.42 1.21 -0.72
C ALA A 60 5.50 1.43 0.35
N LEU A 61 5.28 2.36 1.29
CA LEU A 61 6.20 2.61 2.41
C LEU A 61 6.28 1.40 3.34
N GLY A 62 5.15 0.82 3.74
CA GLY A 62 5.14 -0.40 4.57
C GLY A 62 5.88 -1.55 3.91
N TRP A 63 5.65 -1.74 2.60
CA TRP A 63 6.34 -2.75 1.80
C TRP A 63 7.84 -2.50 1.73
N GLN A 64 8.25 -1.25 1.48
CA GLN A 64 9.64 -0.85 1.41
C GLN A 64 10.37 -1.04 2.75
N ILE A 65 9.73 -0.75 3.88
CA ILE A 65 10.32 -0.96 5.21
C ILE A 65 10.65 -2.44 5.44
N ILE A 66 9.78 -3.35 5.02
CA ILE A 66 10.04 -4.79 5.09
C ILE A 66 11.17 -5.21 4.15
N LEU A 67 11.20 -4.72 2.92
CA LEU A 67 12.28 -4.99 1.98
C LEU A 67 13.64 -4.46 2.46
N LEU A 68 13.66 -3.29 3.10
CA LEU A 68 14.88 -2.70 3.65
C LEU A 68 15.49 -3.56 4.77
N MET A 69 14.68 -4.35 5.49
CA MET A 69 15.22 -5.36 6.42
C MET A 69 15.75 -6.61 5.70
N TYR A 70 15.30 -6.88 4.47
CA TYR A 70 15.61 -8.13 3.77
C TYR A 70 16.78 -8.01 2.78
N ILE A 71 16.82 -7.04 1.85
CA ILE A 71 17.80 -7.08 0.74
C ILE A 71 18.19 -5.69 0.19
N LYS A 72 19.52 -5.47 0.11
CA LYS A 72 20.27 -4.35 -0.49
C LYS A 72 20.28 -4.37 -2.04
N HIS A 73 19.15 -4.61 -2.72
CA HIS A 73 19.09 -4.57 -4.19
C HIS A 73 17.74 -4.03 -4.71
N PRO A 74 17.72 -2.88 -5.42
CA PRO A 74 16.50 -2.19 -5.81
C PRO A 74 16.03 -2.67 -7.20
N PHE A 75 14.90 -3.34 -7.27
CA PHE A 75 14.06 -3.31 -8.46
C PHE A 75 12.77 -2.57 -8.10
N ALA A 76 12.75 -1.28 -8.45
CA ALA A 76 11.64 -0.37 -8.19
C ALA A 76 10.42 -0.80 -9.01
N CYS A 77 9.38 -1.28 -8.33
CA CYS A 77 8.07 -1.52 -8.94
C CYS A 77 7.39 -0.15 -9.15
N VAL A 78 7.30 0.30 -10.40
CA VAL A 78 6.61 1.55 -10.78
C VAL A 78 5.12 1.35 -10.58
N VAL A 79 4.57 1.89 -9.49
CA VAL A 79 3.13 1.94 -9.28
C VAL A 79 2.56 3.10 -10.09
N SER A 80 2.24 2.87 -11.37
CA SER A 80 1.50 3.84 -12.19
C SER A 80 0.05 3.92 -11.73
N VAL A 81 -0.30 5.04 -11.10
CA VAL A 81 -1.69 5.43 -10.86
C VAL A 81 -2.14 6.23 -12.08
N PHE A 82 -2.99 5.64 -12.92
CA PHE A 82 -3.82 6.40 -13.86
C PHE A 82 -5.16 6.75 -13.19
#